data_AF-A0A537HRR7-F1
#
_entry.id   AF-A0A537HRR7-F1
#
_cell.length_a   1.000
_cell.length_b   1.000
_cell.length_c   1.000
_cell.angle_alpha   90.00
_cell.angle_beta   90.00
_cell.angle_gamma   90.00
#
_symmetry.space_group_name_H-M   'P 1'
#
loop_
_entity.id
_entity.type
_entity.pdbx_description
1 polymer ?
#
loop_
_entity_poly.entity_id
_entity_poly.type
_entity_poly.pdbx_seq_one_letter_code
_entity_poly.pdbx_strand_id
1 'polypeptide(L)'
;MPLITSTLLLIVLFITWLQDILGIPSGNLVLPTPILFSALTTSPISEELNFRITTLGLIIAIRSIFFSRVQGSRGTRIVCSFLSPDLAKTNAGLDSVASVGLRHGIHWSEWIMLGLSSAVFGYAHITTGSTWEIGKVTTAAIAGFVMGLAFLIYGAYATILVHWFFNYYTQISWIGTLAYDQSSPTYPIYAPLNNIIGGWADLVGLFGFVLIAWYFLWSRQRSGRQAGTDQPSL
;
A
#
# COMPACT_ATOMS: atom_id res chain seq x y z
N MET A 1 -6.43 5.69 -5.58
CA MET A 1 -5.12 6.37 -5.68
C MET A 1 -4.31 5.73 -6.81
N PRO A 2 -4.64 6.01 -8.08
CA PRO A 2 -4.16 5.22 -9.23
C PRO A 2 -2.64 5.17 -9.36
N LEU A 3 -1.96 6.27 -9.04
CA LEU A 3 -0.51 6.36 -9.08
C LEU A 3 0.16 5.40 -8.09
N ILE A 4 -0.28 5.41 -6.82
CA ILE A 4 0.29 4.56 -5.76
C ILE A 4 0.04 3.09 -6.09
N THR A 5 -1.20 2.73 -6.45
CA THR A 5 -1.57 1.35 -6.72
C THR A 5 -0.82 0.79 -7.92
N SER A 6 -0.73 1.54 -9.02
CA SER A 6 -0.07 1.07 -10.25
C SER A 6 1.45 1.04 -10.12
N THR A 7 2.04 2.00 -9.40
CA THR A 7 3.50 1.97 -9.11
C THR A 7 3.83 0.77 -8.23
N LEU A 8 3.04 0.53 -7.16
CA LEU A 8 3.20 -0.63 -6.30
C LEU A 8 3.01 -1.94 -7.07
N LEU A 9 2.08 -1.99 -8.02
CA LEU A 9 1.84 -3.17 -8.84
C LEU A 9 3.10 -3.53 -9.64
N LEU A 10 3.71 -2.55 -10.31
CA LEU A 10 4.96 -2.77 -11.03
C LEU A 10 6.11 -3.20 -10.11
N ILE A 11 6.20 -2.63 -8.90
CA ILE A 11 7.20 -3.06 -7.90
C ILE A 11 6.96 -4.54 -7.54
N VAL A 12 5.72 -4.92 -7.25
CA VAL A 12 5.37 -6.30 -6.90
C VAL A 12 5.68 -7.25 -8.06
N LEU A 13 5.28 -6.92 -9.29
CA LEU A 13 5.55 -7.73 -10.48
C LEU A 13 7.05 -7.89 -10.74
N PHE A 14 7.82 -6.81 -10.59
CA PHE A 14 9.28 -6.85 -10.76
C PHE A 14 9.94 -7.76 -9.71
N ILE A 15 9.50 -7.67 -8.45
CA ILE A 15 10.02 -8.53 -7.38
C ILE A 15 9.63 -9.98 -7.60
N THR A 16 8.38 -10.26 -7.97
CA THR A 16 7.93 -11.62 -8.31
C THR A 16 8.79 -12.19 -9.44
N TRP A 17 9.00 -11.42 -10.51
CA TRP A 17 9.86 -11.85 -11.63
C TRP A 17 11.28 -12.18 -11.19
N LEU A 18 11.89 -11.35 -10.33
CA LEU A 18 13.21 -11.62 -9.77
C LEU A 18 13.21 -12.90 -8.90
N GLN A 19 12.19 -13.07 -8.07
CA GLN A 19 12.05 -14.23 -7.20
C GLN A 19 11.88 -15.52 -8.01
N ASP A 20 11.11 -15.49 -9.10
CA ASP A 20 10.91 -16.63 -9.99
C ASP A 20 12.23 -17.05 -10.68
N ILE A 21 13.05 -16.10 -11.13
CA ILE A 21 14.39 -16.38 -11.67
C ILE A 21 15.28 -17.08 -10.62
N LEU A 22 15.12 -16.72 -9.34
CA LEU A 22 15.87 -17.29 -8.23
C LEU A 22 15.25 -18.59 -7.68
N GLY A 23 14.17 -19.09 -8.27
CA GLY A 23 13.48 -20.30 -7.81
C GLY A 23 12.74 -20.12 -6.48
N ILE A 24 12.30 -18.90 -6.17
CA ILE A 24 11.54 -18.54 -4.97
C ILE A 24 10.09 -18.24 -5.38
N PRO A 25 9.26 -19.26 -5.64
CA PRO A 25 7.94 -19.02 -6.21
C PRO A 25 7.01 -18.35 -5.20
N SER A 26 6.10 -17.51 -5.71
CA SER A 26 5.09 -16.84 -4.88
C SER A 26 3.81 -17.67 -4.69
N GLY A 27 3.65 -18.75 -5.45
CA GLY A 27 2.39 -19.49 -5.52
C GLY A 27 1.27 -18.70 -6.20
N ASN A 28 0.14 -19.36 -6.42
CA ASN A 28 -1.07 -18.75 -6.98
C ASN A 28 -2.30 -19.33 -6.32
N LEU A 29 -3.36 -18.53 -6.22
CA LEU A 29 -4.65 -19.07 -5.84
C LEU A 29 -5.16 -20.05 -6.91
N VAL A 30 -5.60 -21.22 -6.46
CA VAL A 30 -6.32 -22.18 -7.32
C VAL A 30 -7.53 -21.51 -7.94
N LEU A 31 -7.94 -21.98 -9.13
CA LEU A 31 -9.08 -21.49 -9.90
C LEU A 31 -10.23 -21.02 -8.98
N PRO A 32 -10.58 -19.72 -9.04
CA PRO A 32 -11.55 -19.16 -8.12
C PRO A 32 -12.93 -19.74 -8.42
N THR A 33 -13.45 -20.52 -7.49
CA THR A 33 -14.90 -20.72 -7.41
C THR A 33 -15.55 -19.36 -7.11
N PRO A 34 -16.84 -19.15 -7.43
CA PRO A 34 -17.54 -17.93 -7.04
C PRO A 34 -17.40 -17.59 -5.55
N ILE A 35 -17.32 -18.62 -4.70
CA ILE A 35 -17.09 -18.49 -3.25
C ILE A 35 -15.69 -17.94 -2.96
N LEU A 36 -14.65 -18.51 -3.57
CA LEU A 36 -13.27 -18.05 -3.38
C LEU A 36 -13.08 -16.62 -3.93
N PHE A 37 -13.70 -16.28 -5.05
CA PHE A 37 -13.70 -14.93 -5.61
C PHE A 37 -14.35 -13.91 -4.66
N SER A 38 -15.50 -14.25 -4.08
CA SER A 38 -16.18 -13.41 -3.10
C SER A 38 -15.36 -13.22 -1.84
N ALA A 39 -14.76 -14.30 -1.31
CA ALA A 39 -13.86 -14.25 -0.16
C ALA A 39 -12.64 -13.37 -0.44
N LEU A 40 -12.01 -13.50 -1.61
CA LEU A 40 -10.86 -12.69 -2.00
C LEU A 40 -11.23 -11.21 -2.16
N THR A 41 -12.41 -10.91 -2.69
CA THR A 41 -12.91 -9.54 -2.88
C THR A 41 -13.25 -8.86 -1.56
N THR A 42 -13.68 -9.61 -0.56
CA THR A 42 -14.08 -9.09 0.76
C THR A 42 -12.98 -9.13 1.80
N SER A 43 -11.98 -10.00 1.63
CA SER A 43 -10.80 -10.14 2.50
C SER A 43 -10.03 -8.83 2.78
N PRO A 44 -9.93 -7.85 1.85
CA PRO A 44 -9.27 -6.58 2.16
C PRO A 44 -9.84 -5.91 3.41
N ILE A 45 -11.15 -5.99 3.63
CA ILE A 45 -11.77 -5.36 4.80
C ILE A 45 -11.28 -6.01 6.09
N SER A 46 -11.33 -7.34 6.18
CA SER A 46 -10.94 -8.07 7.39
C SER A 46 -9.43 -8.02 7.61
N GLU A 47 -8.63 -8.13 6.55
CA GLU A 47 -7.18 -8.09 6.64
C GLU A 47 -6.69 -6.68 7.03
N GLU A 48 -7.21 -5.63 6.40
CA GLU A 48 -6.84 -4.27 6.79
C GLU A 48 -7.31 -3.93 8.22
N LEU A 49 -8.46 -4.44 8.64
CA LEU A 49 -8.95 -4.29 10.00
C LEU A 49 -7.96 -4.88 11.01
N ASN A 50 -7.48 -6.10 10.75
CA ASN A 50 -6.61 -6.84 11.66
C ASN A 50 -5.18 -6.30 11.66
N PHE A 51 -4.60 -6.03 10.50
CA PHE A 51 -3.17 -5.74 10.38
C PHE A 51 -2.84 -4.25 10.44
N ARG A 52 -3.77 -3.34 10.11
CA ARG A 52 -3.47 -1.89 9.99
C ARG A 52 -4.39 -1.05 10.83
N ILE A 53 -5.68 -1.06 10.53
CA ILE A 53 -6.64 -0.15 11.15
C ILE A 53 -6.59 -0.34 12.66
N THR A 54 -6.63 -1.58 13.15
CA THR A 54 -6.55 -1.84 14.59
C THR A 54 -5.15 -1.54 15.15
N THR A 55 -4.09 -2.07 14.55
CA THR A 55 -2.72 -1.98 15.11
C THR A 55 -2.17 -0.55 15.09
N LEU A 56 -2.22 0.11 13.94
CA LEU A 56 -1.76 1.49 13.75
C LEU A 56 -2.76 2.48 14.35
N GLY A 57 -4.06 2.23 14.21
CA GLY A 57 -5.09 3.07 14.83
C GLY A 57 -5.00 3.07 16.35
N LEU A 58 -4.69 1.93 16.98
CA LEU A 58 -4.53 1.85 18.44
C LEU A 58 -3.34 2.67 18.93
N ILE A 59 -2.17 2.56 18.29
CA ILE A 59 -1.00 3.35 18.72
C ILE A 59 -1.22 4.86 18.54
N ILE A 60 -1.97 5.25 17.50
CA ILE A 60 -2.33 6.65 17.25
C ILE A 60 -3.40 7.13 18.24
N ALA A 61 -4.36 6.28 18.61
CA ALA A 61 -5.36 6.59 19.62
C ALA A 61 -4.70 6.83 20.99
N ILE A 62 -3.81 5.92 21.41
CA ILE A 62 -3.02 6.08 22.63
C ILE A 62 -2.30 7.43 22.60
N ARG A 63 -1.56 7.71 21.52
CA ARG A 63 -0.77 8.95 21.46
C ARG A 63 -1.63 10.21 21.42
N SER A 64 -2.71 10.21 20.66
CA SER A 64 -3.64 11.34 20.54
C SER A 64 -4.39 11.65 21.84
N ILE A 65 -4.51 10.68 22.75
CA ILE A 65 -5.12 10.87 24.07
C ILE A 65 -4.07 11.34 25.08
N PHE A 66 -2.96 10.61 25.21
CA PHE A 66 -1.98 10.83 26.29
C PHE A 66 -1.04 12.00 26.03
N PHE A 67 -0.73 12.32 24.77
CA PHE A 67 0.19 13.40 24.41
C PHE A 67 -0.51 14.58 23.74
N SER A 68 -1.83 14.67 23.91
CA SER A 68 -2.61 15.78 23.39
C SER A 68 -2.10 17.13 23.91
N ARG A 69 -1.86 18.07 23.01
CA ARG A 69 -1.43 19.45 23.32
C ARG A 69 -2.59 20.44 23.32
N VAL A 70 -3.78 20.03 22.87
CA VAL A 70 -4.99 20.86 22.78
C VAL A 70 -6.17 20.23 23.52
N GLN A 71 -7.12 21.04 23.97
CA GLN A 71 -8.39 20.52 24.51
C GLN A 71 -9.29 20.02 23.38
N GLY A 72 -10.08 18.97 23.65
CA GLY A 72 -10.97 18.38 22.65
C GLY A 72 -11.59 17.06 23.11
N SER A 73 -12.52 16.54 22.31
CA SER A 73 -13.19 15.28 22.61
C SER A 73 -12.25 14.09 22.45
N ARG A 74 -12.06 13.34 23.55
CA ARG A 74 -11.30 12.07 23.53
C ARG A 74 -11.95 11.04 22.61
N GLY A 75 -13.29 10.97 22.61
CA GLY A 75 -14.05 10.05 21.75
C GLY A 75 -13.81 10.32 20.26
N THR A 76 -13.84 11.60 19.86
CA THR A 76 -13.55 11.99 18.48
C THR A 76 -12.14 11.58 18.07
N ARG A 77 -11.13 11.78 18.94
CA ARG A 77 -9.74 11.38 18.65
C ARG A 77 -9.60 9.87 18.49
N ILE A 78 -10.27 9.08 19.33
CA ILE A 78 -10.26 7.62 19.22
C ILE A 78 -10.83 7.22 17.86
N VAL A 79 -12.04 7.67 17.52
CA VAL A 79 -12.70 7.33 16.25
C VAL A 79 -11.84 7.78 15.06
N CYS A 80 -11.32 9.01 15.08
CA CYS A 80 -10.43 9.48 14.04
C CYS A 80 -9.16 8.64 13.93
N SER A 81 -8.61 8.11 15.01
CA SER A 81 -7.37 7.32 14.95
C SER A 81 -7.53 6.05 14.09
N PHE A 82 -8.74 5.48 14.05
CA PHE A 82 -9.05 4.31 13.21
C PHE A 82 -9.52 4.68 11.80
N LEU A 83 -10.10 5.86 11.60
CA LEU A 83 -10.67 6.25 10.30
C LEU A 83 -9.76 7.18 9.48
N SER A 84 -9.13 8.13 10.15
CA SER A 84 -8.24 9.15 9.59
C SER A 84 -7.15 9.52 10.61
N PRO A 85 -6.07 8.72 10.68
CA PRO A 85 -4.96 8.95 11.61
C PRO A 85 -4.36 10.34 11.59
N ASP A 86 -4.24 10.92 10.40
CA ASP A 86 -3.68 12.25 10.21
C ASP A 86 -4.55 13.34 10.87
N LEU A 87 -5.87 13.20 10.73
CA LEU A 87 -6.84 14.06 11.41
C LEU A 87 -6.81 13.86 12.93
N ALA A 88 -6.65 12.62 13.40
CA ALA A 88 -6.53 12.34 14.84
C ALA A 88 -5.33 13.06 15.46
N LYS A 89 -4.17 13.01 14.80
CA LYS A 89 -2.94 13.71 15.20
C LYS A 89 -3.15 15.23 15.20
N THR A 90 -3.73 15.76 14.14
CA THR A 90 -4.02 17.20 14.01
C THR A 90 -4.98 17.68 15.11
N ASN A 91 -6.05 16.93 15.40
CA ASN A 91 -7.00 17.22 16.49
C ASN A 91 -6.40 17.08 17.90
N ALA A 92 -5.26 16.43 18.03
CA ALA A 92 -4.49 16.32 19.27
C ALA A 92 -3.35 17.36 19.34
N GLY A 93 -3.16 18.19 18.31
CA GLY A 93 -2.04 19.13 18.22
C GLY A 93 -0.68 18.45 18.08
N LEU A 94 -0.68 17.22 17.55
CA LEU A 94 0.52 16.44 17.26
C LEU A 94 0.94 16.68 15.80
N ASP A 95 2.22 16.47 15.56
CA ASP A 95 2.79 16.55 14.22
C ASP A 95 2.14 15.47 13.32
N SER A 96 1.67 15.90 12.16
CA SER A 96 0.92 15.09 11.20
C SER A 96 1.53 15.24 9.81
N VAL A 97 1.21 14.33 8.89
CA VAL A 97 1.70 14.40 7.51
C VAL A 97 1.17 15.66 6.83
N ALA A 98 -0.07 16.06 7.10
CA ALA A 98 -0.62 17.31 6.57
C ALA A 98 0.07 18.56 7.09
N SER A 99 0.63 18.55 8.32
CA SER A 99 1.25 19.72 8.94
C SER A 99 2.74 19.86 8.66
N VAL A 100 3.51 18.77 8.74
CA VAL A 100 4.99 18.80 8.67
C VAL A 100 5.57 17.88 7.59
N GLY A 101 4.71 17.27 6.77
CA GLY A 101 5.09 16.36 5.69
C GLY A 101 5.43 14.94 6.16
N LEU A 102 5.73 14.06 5.20
CA LEU A 102 5.84 12.61 5.44
C LEU A 102 6.95 12.22 6.44
N ARG A 103 8.12 12.87 6.37
CA ARG A 103 9.29 12.49 7.17
C ARG A 103 9.11 12.75 8.67
N HIS A 104 8.49 13.88 9.02
CA HIS A 104 8.31 14.29 10.42
C HIS A 104 6.88 14.04 10.93
N GLY A 105 5.92 13.88 10.02
CA GLY A 105 4.51 13.66 10.36
C GLY A 105 4.18 12.23 10.79
N ILE A 106 5.07 11.27 10.54
CA ILE A 106 4.98 9.90 11.03
C ILE A 106 6.02 9.72 12.14
N HIS A 107 5.54 9.47 13.35
CA HIS A 107 6.39 9.29 14.51
C HIS A 107 7.14 7.96 14.48
N TRP A 108 8.30 7.87 15.17
CA TRP A 108 9.12 6.66 15.20
C TRP A 108 8.35 5.40 15.65
N SER A 109 7.41 5.53 16.59
CA SER A 109 6.60 4.41 17.05
C SER A 109 5.60 3.93 15.97
N GLU A 110 5.08 4.84 15.15
CA GLU A 110 4.25 4.50 13.98
C GLU A 110 5.09 3.77 12.94
N TRP A 111 6.33 4.21 12.69
CA TRP A 111 7.26 3.53 11.78
C TRP A 111 7.59 2.09 12.21
N ILE A 112 7.87 1.88 13.50
CA ILE A 112 8.14 0.54 14.04
C ILE A 112 6.91 -0.36 13.87
N MET A 113 5.73 0.12 14.28
CA MET A 113 4.50 -0.66 14.16
C MET A 113 4.12 -0.94 12.71
N LEU A 114 4.37 0.01 11.80
CA LEU A 114 4.18 -0.15 10.37
C LEU A 114 5.08 -1.25 9.81
N GLY A 115 6.37 -1.23 10.15
CA GLY A 115 7.31 -2.27 9.73
C GLY A 115 6.91 -3.65 10.27
N LEU A 116 6.60 -3.74 11.57
CA LEU A 116 6.20 -4.97 12.22
C LEU A 116 4.91 -5.55 11.62
N SER A 117 3.85 -4.73 11.51
CA SER A 117 2.58 -5.21 10.97
C SER A 117 2.67 -5.65 9.52
N SER A 118 3.54 -5.00 8.74
CA SER A 118 3.82 -5.37 7.35
C SER A 118 4.55 -6.71 7.24
N ALA A 119 5.56 -6.93 8.09
CA ALA A 119 6.27 -8.20 8.14
C ALA A 119 5.34 -9.35 8.58
N VAL A 120 4.53 -9.13 9.62
CA VAL A 120 3.55 -10.12 10.10
C VAL A 120 2.49 -10.40 9.03
N PHE A 121 2.02 -9.38 8.32
CA PHE A 121 1.09 -9.57 7.21
C PHE A 121 1.68 -10.42 6.08
N GLY A 122 2.93 -10.16 5.69
CA GLY A 122 3.62 -10.98 4.70
C GLY A 122 3.76 -12.43 5.16
N TYR A 123 4.13 -12.64 6.42
CA TYR A 123 4.23 -13.99 7.00
C TYR A 123 2.86 -14.69 7.07
N ALA A 124 1.80 -13.97 7.43
CA ALA A 124 0.46 -14.53 7.55
C ALA A 124 -0.01 -15.19 6.24
N HIS A 125 0.41 -14.66 5.09
CA HIS A 125 0.04 -15.17 3.77
C HIS A 125 0.45 -16.63 3.53
N ILE A 126 1.50 -17.13 4.17
CA ILE A 126 1.92 -18.54 4.03
C ILE A 126 1.38 -19.45 5.14
N THR A 127 0.76 -18.88 6.19
CA THR A 127 0.29 -19.65 7.35
C THR A 127 -1.22 -19.81 7.41
N THR A 128 -2.01 -18.95 6.75
CA THR A 128 -3.47 -18.92 6.85
C THR A 128 -4.19 -19.92 5.93
N GLY A 129 -3.51 -21.01 5.55
CA GLY A 129 -4.09 -22.07 4.70
C GLY A 129 -4.33 -21.66 3.25
N SER A 130 -3.63 -20.61 2.79
CA SER A 130 -3.63 -20.21 1.39
C SER A 130 -2.72 -21.12 0.55
N THR A 131 -2.82 -20.99 -0.77
CA THR A 131 -1.91 -21.63 -1.74
C THR A 131 -0.70 -20.75 -2.08
N TRP A 132 -0.45 -19.71 -1.27
CA TRP A 132 0.72 -18.86 -1.42
C TRP A 132 1.97 -19.56 -0.91
N GLU A 133 3.08 -19.31 -1.60
CA GLU A 133 4.38 -19.89 -1.29
C GLU A 133 5.33 -18.83 -0.72
N ILE A 134 6.56 -19.24 -0.40
CA ILE A 134 7.53 -18.43 0.33
C ILE A 134 7.83 -17.07 -0.34
N GLY A 135 7.79 -16.99 -1.67
CA GLY A 135 8.00 -15.75 -2.41
C GLY A 135 6.95 -14.69 -2.09
N LYS A 136 5.73 -15.10 -1.73
CA LYS A 136 4.62 -14.18 -1.39
C LYS A 136 4.91 -13.35 -0.16
N VAL A 137 5.70 -13.86 0.79
CA VAL A 137 6.01 -13.16 2.04
C VAL A 137 6.60 -11.78 1.76
N THR A 138 7.57 -11.70 0.85
CA THR A 138 8.24 -10.43 0.50
C THR A 138 7.30 -9.46 -0.19
N THR A 139 6.57 -9.91 -1.22
CA THR A 139 5.68 -9.05 -1.99
C THR A 139 4.48 -8.58 -1.16
N ALA A 140 3.89 -9.45 -0.34
CA ALA A 140 2.83 -9.10 0.59
C ALA A 140 3.31 -8.15 1.69
N ALA A 141 4.52 -8.33 2.23
CA ALA A 141 5.08 -7.40 3.21
C ALA A 141 5.30 -5.99 2.62
N ILE A 142 5.85 -5.89 1.41
CA ILE A 142 6.06 -4.60 0.73
C ILE A 142 4.72 -3.92 0.41
N ALA A 143 3.76 -4.67 -0.13
CA ALA A 143 2.41 -4.16 -0.35
C ALA A 143 1.79 -3.69 0.97
N GLY A 144 1.94 -4.49 2.02
CA GLY A 144 1.45 -4.19 3.35
C GLY A 144 2.02 -2.92 3.96
N PHE A 145 3.29 -2.64 3.69
CA PHE A 145 3.95 -1.42 4.11
C PHE A 145 3.39 -0.19 3.40
N VAL A 146 3.21 -0.26 2.07
CA VAL A 146 2.63 0.84 1.30
C VAL A 146 1.17 1.07 1.65
N MET A 147 0.40 0.00 1.90
CA MET A 147 -0.97 0.07 2.41
C MET A 147 -1.03 0.73 3.79
N GLY A 148 -0.15 0.33 4.71
CA GLY A 148 -0.04 0.98 6.02
C GLY A 148 0.36 2.47 5.93
N LEU A 149 1.22 2.85 4.98
CA LEU A 149 1.47 4.27 4.69
C LEU A 149 0.22 4.98 4.16
N ALA A 150 -0.52 4.36 3.24
CA ALA A 150 -1.77 4.92 2.74
C ALA A 150 -2.79 5.11 3.88
N PHE A 151 -2.86 4.19 4.85
CA PHE A 151 -3.65 4.34 6.06
C PHE A 151 -3.23 5.56 6.88
N LEU A 152 -1.94 5.71 7.19
CA LEU A 152 -1.42 6.81 8.02
C LEU A 152 -1.62 8.18 7.38
N ILE A 153 -1.58 8.27 6.05
CA ILE A 153 -1.67 9.53 5.30
C ILE A 153 -3.13 9.87 4.95
N TYR A 154 -3.90 8.88 4.48
CA TYR A 154 -5.22 9.12 3.87
C TYR A 154 -6.38 8.49 4.66
N GLY A 155 -6.13 7.46 5.47
CA GLY A 155 -7.13 6.81 6.33
C GLY A 155 -7.56 5.41 5.89
N ALA A 156 -8.54 4.85 6.62
CA ALA A 156 -8.99 3.47 6.48
C ALA A 156 -9.49 3.12 5.06
N TYR A 157 -10.24 4.02 4.44
CA TYR A 157 -10.76 3.79 3.09
C TYR A 157 -9.61 3.62 2.07
N ALA A 158 -8.51 4.35 2.23
CA ALA A 158 -7.42 4.34 1.27
C ALA A 158 -6.67 3.01 1.28
N THR A 159 -6.38 2.47 2.48
CA THR A 159 -5.71 1.17 2.61
C THR A 159 -6.59 0.03 2.08
N ILE A 160 -7.90 0.06 2.37
CA ILE A 160 -8.86 -0.92 1.86
C ILE A 160 -8.95 -0.87 0.33
N LEU A 161 -9.02 0.33 -0.26
CA LEU A 161 -9.12 0.46 -1.72
C LEU A 161 -7.83 0.04 -2.44
N VAL A 162 -6.66 0.33 -1.87
CA VAL A 162 -5.38 -0.15 -2.41
C VAL A 162 -5.34 -1.68 -2.36
N HIS A 163 -5.67 -2.28 -1.22
CA HIS A 163 -5.69 -3.73 -1.08
C HIS A 163 -6.72 -4.39 -2.02
N TRP A 164 -7.94 -3.85 -2.07
CA TRP A 164 -8.97 -4.34 -2.96
C TRP A 164 -8.53 -4.30 -4.42
N PHE A 165 -7.86 -3.23 -4.86
CA PHE A 165 -7.27 -3.18 -6.19
C PHE A 165 -6.31 -4.34 -6.43
N PHE A 166 -5.39 -4.66 -5.51
CA PHE A 166 -4.47 -5.78 -5.70
C PHE A 166 -5.19 -7.11 -5.84
N ASN A 167 -6.10 -7.42 -4.92
CA ASN A 167 -6.84 -8.67 -4.92
C ASN A 167 -7.71 -8.81 -6.16
N TYR A 168 -8.47 -7.78 -6.50
CA TYR A 168 -9.37 -7.80 -7.64
C TYR A 168 -8.63 -7.79 -8.97
N TYR A 169 -7.65 -6.89 -9.15
CA TYR A 169 -6.92 -6.74 -10.40
C TYR A 169 -6.11 -7.98 -10.75
N THR A 170 -5.34 -8.52 -9.80
CA THR A 170 -4.52 -9.71 -10.06
C THR A 170 -5.40 -10.93 -10.33
N GLN A 171 -6.50 -11.09 -9.60
CA GLN A 171 -7.41 -12.22 -9.79
C GLN A 171 -8.18 -12.13 -11.11
N ILE A 172 -8.72 -10.97 -11.47
CA ILE A 172 -9.43 -10.79 -12.75
C ILE A 172 -8.47 -10.93 -13.92
N SER A 173 -7.25 -10.41 -13.82
CA SER A 173 -6.23 -10.60 -14.86
C SER A 173 -5.90 -12.08 -15.04
N TRP A 174 -5.74 -12.83 -13.95
CA TRP A 174 -5.50 -14.27 -13.98
C TRP A 174 -6.69 -15.06 -14.55
N ILE A 175 -7.91 -14.86 -14.04
CA ILE A 175 -9.13 -15.46 -14.60
C ILE A 175 -9.25 -15.11 -16.07
N GLY A 176 -8.96 -13.87 -16.46
CA GLY A 176 -8.86 -13.44 -17.84
C GLY A 176 -7.95 -14.39 -18.61
N THR A 177 -6.70 -14.55 -18.24
CA THR A 177 -5.81 -15.46 -18.98
C THR A 177 -6.31 -16.92 -19.08
N LEU A 178 -7.12 -17.41 -18.13
CA LEU A 178 -7.63 -18.80 -18.11
C LEU A 178 -9.00 -18.99 -18.78
N ALA A 179 -9.90 -18.00 -18.69
CA ALA A 179 -11.23 -18.01 -19.29
C ALA A 179 -11.21 -17.60 -20.78
N TYR A 180 -10.03 -17.24 -21.28
CA TYR A 180 -9.80 -16.90 -22.67
C TYR A 180 -9.59 -18.15 -23.52
N ASP A 181 -10.70 -18.84 -23.78
CA ASP A 181 -10.76 -19.72 -24.92
C ASP A 181 -10.66 -18.86 -26.20
N GLN A 182 -9.57 -19.03 -26.97
CA GLN A 182 -9.35 -18.33 -28.24
C GLN A 182 -10.44 -18.64 -29.27
N SER A 183 -11.19 -19.74 -29.08
CA SER A 183 -12.34 -20.09 -29.91
C SER A 183 -13.65 -19.41 -29.50
N SER A 184 -13.67 -18.70 -28.37
CA SER A 184 -14.84 -17.95 -27.91
C SER A 184 -15.16 -16.77 -28.84
N PRO A 185 -16.42 -16.57 -29.25
CA PRO A 185 -16.84 -15.42 -30.06
C PRO A 185 -16.55 -14.05 -29.40
N THR A 186 -16.36 -14.02 -28.08
CA THR A 186 -16.12 -12.80 -27.31
C THR A 186 -14.64 -12.48 -27.12
N TYR A 187 -13.75 -13.42 -27.45
CA TYR A 187 -12.29 -13.25 -27.39
C TYR A 187 -11.79 -11.95 -28.06
N PRO A 188 -12.16 -11.60 -29.32
CA PRO A 188 -11.65 -10.40 -29.99
C PRO A 188 -12.09 -9.09 -29.33
N ILE A 189 -13.08 -9.13 -28.43
CA ILE A 189 -13.52 -7.96 -27.66
C ILE A 189 -12.77 -7.88 -26.33
N TYR A 190 -12.71 -8.98 -25.58
CA TYR A 190 -12.15 -8.94 -24.23
C TYR A 190 -10.61 -8.81 -24.24
N ALA A 191 -9.89 -9.47 -25.15
CA ALA A 191 -8.41 -9.47 -25.15
C ALA A 191 -7.83 -8.06 -25.30
N PRO A 192 -8.27 -7.28 -26.30
CA PRO A 192 -7.82 -5.90 -26.42
C PRO A 192 -8.17 -5.07 -25.19
N LEU A 193 -9.36 -5.23 -24.60
CA LEU A 193 -9.75 -4.49 -23.40
C LEU A 193 -8.85 -4.82 -22.20
N ASN A 194 -8.53 -6.09 -21.96
CA ASN A 194 -7.61 -6.51 -20.90
C ASN A 194 -6.20 -5.93 -21.13
N ASN A 195 -5.69 -6.00 -22.35
CA ASN A 195 -4.39 -5.43 -22.71
C ASN A 195 -4.35 -3.90 -22.58
N ILE A 196 -5.45 -3.21 -22.93
CA ILE A 196 -5.59 -1.76 -22.75
C ILE A 196 -5.58 -1.41 -21.27
N ILE A 197 -6.37 -2.11 -20.44
CA ILE A 197 -6.40 -1.87 -18.99
C ILE A 197 -5.04 -2.16 -18.35
N GLY A 198 -4.39 -3.26 -18.75
CA GLY A 198 -3.02 -3.59 -18.34
C GLY A 198 -2.01 -2.52 -18.74
N GLY A 199 -1.98 -2.17 -20.02
CA GLY A 199 -1.09 -1.13 -20.54
C GLY A 199 -1.31 0.24 -19.87
N TRP A 200 -2.55 0.62 -19.56
CA TRP A 200 -2.83 1.84 -18.81
C TRP A 200 -2.30 1.78 -17.38
N ALA A 201 -2.47 0.66 -16.68
CA ALA A 201 -1.90 0.48 -15.35
C ALA A 201 -0.36 0.58 -15.40
N ASP A 202 0.27 -0.05 -16.38
CA ASP A 202 1.72 0.00 -16.56
C ASP A 202 2.21 1.43 -16.85
N LEU A 203 1.55 2.16 -17.74
CA LEU A 203 1.88 3.55 -18.06
C LEU A 203 1.76 4.45 -16.83
N VAL A 204 0.69 4.31 -16.04
CA VAL A 204 0.51 5.08 -14.80
C VAL A 204 1.58 4.71 -13.77
N GLY A 205 1.93 3.42 -13.65
CA GLY A 205 2.99 2.96 -12.77
C GLY A 205 4.37 3.51 -13.16
N LEU A 206 4.71 3.48 -14.46
CA LEU A 206 5.94 4.05 -15.00
C LEU A 206 6.02 5.55 -14.75
N PHE A 207 4.91 6.27 -14.94
CA PHE A 207 4.82 7.68 -14.60
C PHE A 207 5.08 7.94 -13.11
N GLY A 208 4.59 7.06 -12.22
CA GLY A 208 4.90 7.12 -10.79
C GLY A 208 6.39 6.95 -10.48
N PHE A 209 7.07 6.02 -11.14
CA PHE A 209 8.53 5.90 -11.00
C PHE A 209 9.27 7.16 -11.46
N VAL A 210 8.86 7.77 -12.57
CA VAL A 210 9.44 9.03 -13.05
C VAL A 210 9.28 10.13 -12.00
N LEU A 211 8.11 10.26 -11.38
CA LEU A 211 7.88 11.25 -10.33
C LEU A 211 8.73 10.99 -9.07
N ILE A 212 8.87 9.74 -8.66
CA ILE A 212 9.73 9.35 -7.53
C ILE A 212 11.20 9.68 -7.85
N ALA A 213 11.69 9.28 -9.03
CA ALA A 213 13.05 9.56 -9.46
C ALA A 213 13.33 11.06 -9.56
N TRP A 214 12.41 11.82 -10.16
CA TRP A 214 12.50 13.27 -10.25
C TRP A 214 12.55 13.93 -8.87
N TYR A 215 11.71 13.50 -7.92
CA TYR A 215 11.74 13.99 -6.54
C TYR A 215 13.10 13.76 -5.87
N PHE A 216 13.70 12.58 -6.03
CA PHE A 216 15.02 12.28 -5.48
C PHE A 216 16.15 13.08 -6.14
N LEU A 217 16.12 13.24 -7.46
CA LEU A 217 17.12 14.03 -8.19
C LEU A 217 17.02 15.52 -7.84
N TRP A 218 15.80 16.06 -7.76
CA TRP A 218 15.55 17.46 -7.45
C TRP A 218 15.90 17.82 -6.00
N SER A 219 15.56 16.95 -5.03
CA SER A 219 15.89 17.17 -3.62
C SER A 219 17.40 17.19 -3.35
N ARG A 220 18.19 16.42 -4.13
CA ARG A 220 19.66 16.48 -4.10
C ARG A 220 20.21 17.82 -4.59
N GLN A 221 19.64 18.39 -5.65
CA GLN A 221 20.08 19.69 -6.19
C GLN A 221 19.85 20.85 -5.22
N ARG A 222 18.73 20.85 -4.47
CA ARG A 222 18.48 21.87 -3.43
C ARG A 222 19.48 21.79 -2.27
N SER A 223 19.81 20.58 -1.83
CA SER A 223 20.78 20.37 -0.75
C SER A 223 22.18 20.84 -1.15
N GLY A 224 22.57 20.64 -2.41
CA GLY A 224 23.86 21.13 -2.95
C GLY A 224 23.92 22.65 -3.15
N ARG A 225 22.80 23.31 -3.48
CA ARG A 225 22.75 24.78 -3.62
C ARG A 225 22.83 25.52 -2.28
N GLN A 226 22.24 24.99 -1.22
CA GLN A 226 22.33 25.59 0.12
C GLN A 226 23.75 25.47 0.71
N ALA A 227 24.48 24.40 0.41
CA ALA A 227 25.87 24.24 0.84
C ALA A 227 26.87 25.21 0.15
N GLY A 228 26.48 25.80 -0.99
CA GLY A 228 27.33 26.75 -1.74
C GLY A 228 27.16 28.22 -1.33
N THR A 229 26.15 28.55 -0.53
CA THR A 229 25.85 29.94 -0.12
C THR A 229 26.41 30.31 1.26
N ASP A 230 26.98 29.35 1.99
CA ASP A 230 27.51 29.52 3.35
C ASP A 230 29.05 29.77 3.38
N GLN A 231 29.64 30.36 2.33
CA GLN A 231 31.00 30.89 2.45
C GLN A 231 30.95 32.31 3.03
N PRO A 232 31.53 32.56 4.22
CA PRO A 232 31.67 33.90 4.73
C PRO A 232 32.65 34.68 3.83
N SER A 233 32.20 35.81 3.31
CA SER A 233 33.09 36.81 2.72
C SER A 233 34.09 37.26 3.79
N LEU A 234 35.36 36.91 3.59
CA LEU A 234 36.51 37.43 4.33
C LEU A 234 36.73 38.91 4.01
#